data_AF-A0A5C6S3Z1-F1
#
_entry.id   AF-A0A5C6S3Z1-F1
#
_cell.length_a   1.000
_cell.length_b   1.000
_cell.length_c   1.000
_cell.angle_alpha   90.00
_cell.angle_beta   90.00
_cell.angle_gamma   90.00
#
_symmetry.space_group_name_H-M   'P 1'
#
loop_
_entity.id
_entity.type
_entity.pdbx_description
1 polymer ?
#
loop_
_entity_poly.entity_id
_entity_poly.type
_entity_poly.pdbx_seq_one_letter_code
_entity_poly.pdbx_strand_id
1 'polypeptide(L)' 'MKKDAGMRIRIERELRDEFLAACQVLDRPAAQVIREFMRDFVRRNGASSDAHPATKPNVTTR' A
#
# COMPACT_ATOMS: atom_id res chain seq x y z
N MET A 1 -12.12 13.46 1.40
CA MET A 1 -10.85 13.17 0.70
C MET A 1 -10.06 12.20 1.55
N LYS A 2 -9.83 10.96 1.08
CA LYS A 2 -8.99 9.98 1.79
C LYS A 2 -7.59 10.58 1.87
N LYS A 3 -7.05 10.72 3.08
CA LYS A 3 -5.67 11.18 3.28
C LYS A 3 -4.76 10.07 2.78
N ASP A 4 -4.19 10.24 1.60
CA ASP A 4 -3.09 9.40 1.16
C ASP A 4 -1.92 9.62 2.14
N ALA A 5 -1.56 8.58 2.90
CA ALA A 5 -0.40 8.60 3.77
C ALA A 5 0.81 8.06 3.01
N GLY A 6 1.84 8.87 2.85
CA GLY A 6 3.11 8.45 2.24
C GLY A 6 4.03 7.83 3.29
N MET A 7 4.52 6.62 3.02
CA MET A 7 5.58 5.97 3.81
C MET A 7 6.87 5.98 3.00
N ARG A 8 7.94 6.59 3.53
CA ARG A 8 9.27 6.58 2.91
C ARG A 8 10.10 5.44 3.46
N ILE A 9 10.42 4.48 2.61
CA ILE A 9 11.26 3.32 2.94
C ILE A 9 12.63 3.53 2.29
N ARG A 10 13.71 3.25 3.03
CA ARG A 10 15.06 3.16 2.45
C ARG A 10 15.38 1.69 2.22
N ILE A 11 15.81 1.36 1.02
CA ILE A 11 16.24 0.02 0.62
C ILE A 11 17.54 0.12 -0.16
N GLU A 12 18.27 -0.99 -0.25
CA GLU A 12 19.47 -1.09 -1.07
C GLU A 12 19.16 -0.89 -2.55
N ARG A 13 20.13 -0.34 -3.28
CA ARG A 13 19.96 -0.01 -4.72
C ARG A 13 19.70 -1.28 -5.53
N GLU A 14 20.45 -2.34 -5.26
CA GLU A 14 20.35 -3.61 -5.97
C GLU A 14 18.97 -4.24 -5.79
N LEU A 15 18.48 -4.29 -4.54
CA LEU A 15 17.13 -4.79 -4.24
C LEU A 15 16.03 -3.98 -4.94
N ARG A 16 16.17 -2.65 -4.99
CA ARG A 16 15.24 -1.78 -5.72
C ARG A 16 15.22 -2.13 -7.20
N ASP A 17 16.38 -2.32 -7.81
CA ASP A 17 16.52 -2.54 -9.24
C ASP A 17 15.96 -3.93 -9.62
N GLU A 18 16.25 -4.96 -8.83
CA GLU A 18 15.65 -6.30 -8.99
C GLU A 18 14.12 -6.26 -8.82
N PHE A 19 13.62 -5.56 -7.81
CA PHE A 19 12.18 -5.42 -7.59
C PHE A 19 11.48 -4.71 -8.75
N LEU A 20 12.10 -3.65 -9.29
CA LEU A 20 11.58 -2.93 -10.44
C LEU A 20 11.60 -3.81 -11.70
N ALA A 21 12.66 -4.59 -11.92
CA ALA A 21 12.73 -5.53 -13.03
C ALA A 21 11.61 -6.59 -12.95
N ALA A 22 11.39 -7.16 -11.77
CA ALA A 22 10.29 -8.11 -11.55
C ALA A 22 8.91 -7.46 -11.79
N CYS A 23 8.71 -6.22 -11.34
CA CYS A 23 7.47 -5.47 -11.57
C CYS A 23 7.22 -5.22 -13.07
N GLN A 24 8.27 -4.91 -13.84
CA GLN A 24 8.18 -4.73 -15.30
C GLN A 24 7.78 -6.03 -16.00
N VAL A 25 8.36 -7.17 -15.61
CA VAL A 25 8.00 -8.48 -16.17
C VAL A 25 6.53 -8.83 -15.90
N LEU A 26 6.03 -8.45 -14.72
CA LEU A 26 4.64 -8.69 -14.33
C LEU A 26 3.65 -7.67 -14.94
N ASP A 27 4.13 -6.64 -15.65
CA ASP A 27 3.35 -5.49 -16.13
C ASP A 27 2.50 -4.83 -15.03
N ARG A 28 3.08 -4.76 -13.82
CA ARG A 28 2.41 -4.23 -12.64
C ARG A 28 3.23 -3.13 -11.99
N PRO A 29 2.63 -2.00 -11.61
CA PRO A 29 3.36 -0.93 -10.96
C PRO A 29 3.82 -1.39 -9.57
N ALA A 30 5.09 -1.10 -9.24
CA ALA A 30 5.73 -1.39 -7.95
C ALA A 30 4.85 -1.03 -6.74
N ALA A 31 4.22 0.14 -6.77
CA ALA A 31 3.35 0.60 -5.70
C ALA A 31 2.09 -0.26 -5.50
N GLN A 32 1.57 -0.93 -6.53
CA GLN A 32 0.48 -1.89 -6.38
C GLN A 32 0.95 -3.19 -5.74
N VAL A 33 2.07 -3.73 -6.22
CA VAL A 33 2.67 -4.96 -5.67
C VAL A 33 2.96 -4.79 -4.17
N ILE A 34 3.56 -3.65 -3.79
CA ILE A 34 3.82 -3.33 -2.38
C ILE A 34 2.51 -3.26 -1.58
N ARG A 35 1.47 -2.58 -2.10
CA ARG A 35 0.17 -2.46 -1.40
C ARG A 35 -0.50 -3.82 -1.17
N GLU A 36 -0.47 -4.70 -2.16
CA GLU A 36 -0.99 -6.06 -2.02
C GLU A 36 -0.19 -6.89 -1.04
N PHE A 37 1.14 -6.84 -1.15
CA PHE A 37 2.02 -7.52 -0.21
C PHE A 37 1.78 -7.07 1.23
N MET A 38 1.64 -5.76 1.46
CA MET A 38 1.31 -5.22 2.78
C MET A 38 -0.05 -5.72 3.30
N ARG A 39 -1.08 -5.78 2.44
CA ARG A 39 -2.40 -6.32 2.81
C ARG A 39 -2.29 -7.79 3.19
N ASP A 40 -1.58 -8.58 2.40
CA ASP A 40 -1.37 -10.00 2.66
C ASP A 40 -0.60 -10.24 3.94
N PHE A 41 0.45 -9.46 4.17
CA PHE A 41 1.27 -9.52 5.37
C PHE A 41 0.44 -9.20 6.63
N VAL A 42 -0.39 -8.17 6.60
CA VAL A 42 -1.28 -7.81 7.72
C VAL A 42 -2.32 -8.90 7.97
N ARG A 43 -2.93 -9.45 6.91
CA ARG A 43 -3.89 -10.56 7.00
C ARG A 43 -3.28 -11.79 7.64
N ARG A 44 -2.06 -12.15 7.26
CA ARG A 44 -1.36 -13.34 7.77
C ARG A 44 -0.90 -13.18 9.22
N ASN A 45 -0.44 -12.00 9.59
CA ASN A 45 0.15 -11.74 10.90
C ASN A 45 -0.86 -11.28 11.96
N GLY A 46 -2.17 -11.34 11.67
CA GLY A 46 -3.21 -11.12 12.66
C GLY A 46 -3.22 -9.71 13.26
N ALA A 47 -2.55 -8.75 12.63
CA ALA A 47 -2.71 -7.33 12.93
C ALA A 47 -4.10 -6.90 12.44
N SER A 48 -5.12 -7.40 13.13
CA SER A 48 -6.52 -7.02 13.01
C SER A 48 -6.62 -5.59 13.50
N SER A 49 -6.10 -4.65 12.70
CA SER A 49 -6.51 -3.27 12.79
C SER A 49 -7.95 -3.24 12.29
N ASP A 50 -8.88 -3.55 13.19
CA ASP A 50 -10.29 -3.18 13.17
C ASP A 50 -10.42 -1.63 13.21
N ALA A 51 -9.63 -0.96 12.37
CA ALA A 51 -9.38 0.46 12.34
C ALA A 51 -9.15 0.91 10.89
N HIS A 52 -9.97 0.42 9.97
CA HIS A 52 -10.41 1.28 8.87
C HIS A 52 -11.74 1.89 9.31
N PRO A 53 -11.78 3.13 9.84
CA PRO A 53 -13.07 3.78 10.06
C PRO A 53 -13.73 3.93 8.69
N ALA A 54 -14.84 3.23 8.54
CA ALA A 54 -15.81 3.43 7.48
C ALA A 54 -16.04 4.95 7.34
N THR A 55 -15.74 5.46 6.16
CA THR A 55 -15.90 6.88 5.83
C THR A 55 -17.39 7.20 5.89
N LYS A 56 -17.83 7.87 6.97
CA LYS A 56 -19.21 8.35 7.08
C LYS A 56 -19.44 9.48 6.07
N PRO A 57 -20.61 9.57 5.42
CA PRO A 57 -20.89 10.60 4.43
C PRO A 57 -21.12 11.93 5.17
N ASN A 58 -20.37 12.98 4.81
CA ASN A 58 -20.63 14.32 5.33
C ASN A 58 -21.42 15.12 4.27
N VAL A 59 -22.66 15.47 4.63
CA VAL A 59 -23.54 16.42 3.94
C VAL A 59 -22.98 17.82 4.13
N THR A 60 -22.56 18.45 3.04
CA THR A 60 -22.20 19.87 3.01
C THR A 60 -23.46 20.70 2.77
N THR A 61 -23.95 21.37 3.82
CA THR A 61 -24.93 22.46 3.70
C THR A 61 -24.22 23.79 3.50
N ARG A 62 -24.79 24.56 2.59
CA ARG A 62 -24.44 25.89 2.08
C ARG A 62 -24.31 26.98 3.14
#